data_AF-A0A6H1ZP12-F1
#
_entry.id   AF-A0A6H1ZP12-F1
#
_cell.length_a   1.000
_cell.length_b   1.000
_cell.length_c   1.000
_cell.angle_alpha   90.00
_cell.angle_beta   90.00
_cell.angle_gamma   90.00
#
_symmetry.space_group_name_H-M   'P 1'
#
loop_
_entity.id
_entity.type
_entity.pdbx_description
1 polymer ?
#
loop_
_entity_poly.entity_id
_entity_poly.type
_entity_poly.pdbx_seq_one_letter_code
_entity_poly.pdbx_strand_id
1 'polypeptide(L)'
;MAIERMGFNELALAKQYNNQSVHDIIGGKEYTYRSKGEHKIAKYLQLIKEQKYIKDWAYEQTKFSFPSEQDPVRTWLIDFDVLENDGRFYYIEYKGLVEPDTKRKIFLLNQYRPEIRLVMVISDKKNLKRLGSRATACCERVCLLRELIKGTV
;
A
#
# COMPACT_ATOMS: atom_id res chain seq x y z
N MET A 1 -52.28 8.17 -2.62
CA MET A 1 -51.24 7.12 -2.51
C MET A 1 -49.96 7.78 -2.04
N ALA A 2 -49.60 7.59 -0.78
CA ALA A 2 -48.36 8.10 -0.22
C ALA A 2 -47.22 7.13 -0.57
N ILE A 3 -46.16 7.64 -1.18
CA ILE A 3 -44.92 6.88 -1.37
C ILE A 3 -44.17 6.96 -0.04
N GLU A 4 -44.22 5.89 0.76
CA GLU A 4 -43.31 5.71 1.89
C GLU A 4 -41.88 5.73 1.34
N ARG A 5 -41.14 6.81 1.63
CA ARG A 5 -39.69 6.85 1.46
C ARG A 5 -39.11 5.87 2.47
N MET A 6 -38.83 4.65 2.03
CA MET A 6 -38.03 3.70 2.81
C MET A 6 -36.73 4.39 3.18
N GLY A 7 -36.52 4.59 4.49
CA GLY A 7 -35.37 5.25 5.08
C GLY A 7 -34.08 4.47 4.85
N PHE A 8 -33.59 4.44 3.62
CA PHE A 8 -32.18 4.24 3.37
C PHE A 8 -31.48 5.51 3.81
N ASN A 9 -30.98 5.50 5.04
CA ASN A 9 -29.90 6.38 5.44
C ASN A 9 -28.75 6.13 4.45
N GLU A 10 -28.62 6.98 3.43
CA GLU A 10 -27.50 6.99 2.48
C GLU A 10 -26.13 7.11 3.20
N LEU A 11 -26.15 7.38 4.50
CA LEU A 11 -24.99 7.42 5.39
C LEU A 11 -24.45 6.04 5.81
N ALA A 12 -25.00 4.92 5.35
CA ALA A 12 -24.56 3.59 5.78
C ALA A 12 -23.34 2.99 5.04
N LEU A 13 -22.73 3.65 4.05
CA LEU A 13 -21.69 3.00 3.21
C LEU A 13 -20.35 3.72 3.07
N ALA A 14 -20.17 4.91 3.66
CA ALA A 14 -18.83 5.35 4.01
C ALA A 14 -18.53 4.78 5.40
N LYS A 15 -17.89 3.61 5.48
CA LYS A 15 -17.04 3.40 6.66
C LYS A 15 -16.11 4.60 6.69
N GLN A 16 -16.31 5.51 7.64
CA GLN A 16 -15.43 6.62 7.95
C GLN A 16 -14.10 6.02 8.43
N TYR A 17 -13.34 5.45 7.51
CA TYR A 17 -11.92 5.33 7.69
C TYR A 17 -11.44 6.77 7.71
N ASN A 18 -11.05 7.24 8.89
CA ASN A 18 -10.59 8.60 9.15
C ASN A 18 -9.22 8.87 8.48
N ASN A 19 -9.07 8.38 7.25
CA ASN A 19 -7.90 8.49 6.41
C ASN A 19 -7.93 9.89 5.82
N GLN A 20 -7.19 10.77 6.47
CA GLN A 20 -7.00 12.13 6.01
C GLN A 20 -5.87 12.11 4.98
N SER A 21 -6.17 12.62 3.78
CA SER A 21 -5.12 12.89 2.79
C SER A 21 -4.11 13.87 3.38
N VAL A 22 -2.85 13.69 3.05
CA VAL A 22 -1.76 14.55 3.54
C VAL A 22 -1.06 15.16 2.35
N HIS A 23 -1.01 16.49 2.32
CA HIS A 23 -0.18 17.24 1.37
C HIS A 23 1.16 17.58 2.04
N ASP A 24 2.29 17.31 1.37
CA ASP A 24 3.62 17.65 1.88
C ASP A 24 4.63 17.82 0.74
N ILE A 25 5.71 18.54 1.01
CA ILE A 25 6.86 18.67 0.10
C ILE A 25 7.98 17.80 0.66
N ILE A 26 8.37 16.77 -0.09
CA ILE A 26 9.42 15.82 0.33
C ILE A 26 10.48 15.76 -0.77
N GLY A 27 11.75 15.97 -0.41
CA GLY A 27 12.85 15.98 -1.38
C GLY A 27 12.69 17.03 -2.49
N GLY A 28 12.03 18.16 -2.19
CA GLY A 28 11.77 19.24 -3.15
C GLY A 28 10.64 18.98 -4.14
N LYS A 29 9.84 17.92 -3.95
CA LYS A 29 8.66 17.60 -4.78
C LYS A 29 7.39 17.62 -3.94
N GLU A 30 6.30 18.10 -4.53
CA GLU A 30 4.97 18.10 -3.93
C GLU A 30 4.30 16.73 -4.09
N TYR A 31 3.66 16.24 -3.02
CA TYR A 31 2.91 14.99 -3.03
C TYR A 31 1.59 15.14 -2.28
N THR A 32 0.58 14.39 -2.73
CA THR A 32 -0.70 14.21 -2.03
C THR A 32 -0.88 12.74 -1.71
N TYR A 33 -0.66 12.37 -0.45
CA TYR A 33 -0.78 10.99 0.04
C TYR A 33 -2.21 10.67 0.42
N ARG A 34 -2.65 9.44 0.16
CA ARG A 34 -4.01 8.96 0.51
C ARG A 34 -4.17 8.66 2.00
N SER A 35 -3.05 8.54 2.72
CA SER A 35 -3.06 8.27 4.14
C SER A 35 -1.85 8.85 4.90
N LYS A 36 -2.02 9.02 6.22
CA LYS A 36 -0.90 9.33 7.14
C LYS A 36 0.16 8.22 7.19
N GLY A 37 -0.19 6.99 6.82
CA GLY A 37 0.76 5.87 6.81
C GLY A 37 1.69 5.94 5.62
N GLU A 38 1.15 6.18 4.42
CA GLU A 38 1.95 6.45 3.21
C GLU A 38 2.86 7.66 3.41
N HIS A 39 2.33 8.75 3.97
CA HIS A 39 3.14 9.94 4.28
C HIS A 39 4.36 9.63 5.17
N LYS A 40 4.20 8.78 6.19
CA LYS A 40 5.31 8.34 7.05
C LYS A 40 6.32 7.48 6.29
N ILE A 41 5.86 6.61 5.41
CA ILE A 41 6.74 5.78 4.57
C ILE A 41 7.52 6.67 3.61
N ALA A 42 6.88 7.66 2.99
CA ALA A 42 7.56 8.60 2.11
C ALA A 42 8.68 9.38 2.82
N LYS A 43 8.42 9.86 4.06
CA LYS A 43 9.45 10.49 4.90
C LYS A 43 10.61 9.54 5.22
N TYR A 44 10.29 8.30 5.54
CA TYR A 44 11.30 7.27 5.78
C TYR A 44 12.14 7.01 4.52
N LEU A 45 11.50 6.78 3.36
CA LEU A 45 12.18 6.55 2.08
C LEU A 45 13.08 7.73 1.71
N GLN A 46 12.61 8.96 1.92
CA GLN A 46 13.43 10.14 1.69
C GLN A 46 14.64 10.19 2.64
N LEU A 47 14.46 9.90 3.93
CA LEU A 47 15.58 9.86 4.88
C LEU A 47 16.63 8.82 4.46
N ILE A 48 16.21 7.60 4.11
CA ILE A 48 17.16 6.54 3.75
C ILE A 48 17.80 6.77 2.38
N LYS A 49 17.13 7.52 1.48
CA LYS A 49 17.73 8.02 0.23
C LYS A 49 18.84 9.05 0.53
N GLU A 50 18.57 10.02 1.40
CA GLU A 50 19.56 11.03 1.82
C GLU A 50 20.78 10.40 2.51
N GLN A 51 20.55 9.32 3.25
CA GLN A 51 21.59 8.49 3.85
C GLN A 51 22.26 7.50 2.88
N LYS A 52 21.86 7.49 1.60
CA LYS A 52 22.41 6.65 0.53
C LYS A 52 22.19 5.14 0.71
N TYR A 53 21.21 4.71 1.52
CA TYR A 53 20.83 3.29 1.63
C TYR A 53 20.06 2.80 0.41
N ILE A 54 19.30 3.69 -0.23
CA ILE A 54 18.63 3.44 -1.51
C ILE A 54 19.04 4.53 -2.50
N LYS A 55 18.87 4.25 -3.79
CA LYS A 55 19.20 5.19 -4.86
C LYS A 55 18.06 6.18 -5.08
N ASP A 56 16.83 5.70 -5.18
CA ASP A 56 15.65 6.57 -5.34
C ASP A 56 14.35 5.87 -4.93
N TRP A 57 13.28 6.64 -4.85
CA TRP A 57 11.92 6.14 -4.64
C TRP A 57 10.89 6.99 -5.41
N ALA A 58 9.73 6.40 -5.71
CA ALA A 58 8.60 7.09 -6.32
C ALA A 58 7.28 6.68 -5.64
N TYR A 59 6.30 7.58 -5.66
CA TYR A 59 4.95 7.35 -5.11
C TYR A 59 3.94 7.16 -6.25
N GLU A 60 3.13 6.11 -6.17
CA GLU A 60 2.06 5.77 -7.12
C GLU A 60 2.47 5.80 -8.61
N GLN A 61 3.70 5.36 -8.91
CA GLN A 61 4.21 5.34 -10.29
C GLN A 61 3.86 4.04 -11.03
N THR A 62 4.02 2.88 -10.39
CA THR A 62 3.85 1.59 -11.06
C THR A 62 2.44 1.02 -10.90
N LYS A 63 1.83 0.65 -12.04
CA LYS A 63 0.57 -0.09 -12.09
C LYS A 63 0.79 -1.46 -12.71
N PHE A 64 0.58 -2.52 -11.94
CA PHE A 64 0.55 -3.88 -12.44
C PHE A 64 -0.79 -4.20 -13.09
N SER A 65 -0.77 -4.92 -14.21
CA SER A 65 -1.97 -5.37 -14.92
C SER A 65 -1.97 -6.90 -15.01
N PHE A 66 -3.10 -7.52 -14.74
CA PHE A 66 -3.27 -8.96 -14.70
C PHE A 66 -4.24 -9.40 -15.82
N PRO A 67 -3.88 -10.40 -16.65
CA PRO A 67 -4.68 -10.81 -17.80
C PRO A 67 -5.89 -11.71 -17.43
N SER A 68 -6.38 -11.65 -16.19
CA SER A 68 -7.47 -12.52 -15.73
C SER A 68 -8.84 -11.95 -16.13
N GLU A 69 -9.59 -12.70 -16.94
CA GLU A 69 -10.96 -12.36 -17.32
C GLU A 69 -11.97 -12.62 -16.19
N GLN A 70 -11.69 -13.60 -15.33
CA GLN A 70 -12.58 -14.03 -14.25
C GLN A 70 -12.39 -13.23 -12.96
N ASP A 71 -11.27 -12.52 -12.81
CA ASP A 71 -11.01 -11.72 -11.61
C ASP A 71 -11.51 -10.28 -11.73
N PRO A 72 -12.18 -9.75 -10.68
CA PRO A 72 -12.54 -8.34 -10.64
C PRO A 72 -11.30 -7.44 -10.49
N VAL A 73 -10.19 -7.97 -9.95
CA VAL A 73 -8.92 -7.25 -9.82
C VAL A 73 -8.11 -7.39 -11.11
N ARG A 74 -8.21 -6.39 -11.99
CA ARG A 74 -7.47 -6.33 -13.26
C ARG A 74 -6.18 -5.55 -13.17
N THR A 75 -6.10 -4.60 -12.25
CA THR A 75 -4.92 -3.78 -12.06
C THR A 75 -4.66 -3.55 -10.58
N TRP A 76 -3.41 -3.25 -10.26
CA TRP A 76 -2.97 -2.84 -8.94
C TRP A 76 -1.94 -1.73 -9.08
N LEU A 77 -2.34 -0.51 -8.69
CA LEU A 77 -1.44 0.61 -8.49
C LEU A 77 -0.76 0.43 -7.14
N ILE A 78 0.55 0.31 -7.13
CA ILE A 78 1.35 0.11 -5.93
C ILE A 78 1.67 1.46 -5.29
N ASP A 79 1.75 1.51 -3.95
CA ASP A 79 1.98 2.78 -3.26
C ASP A 79 3.39 3.35 -3.52
N PHE A 80 4.44 2.52 -3.49
CA PHE A 80 5.81 2.98 -3.71
C PHE A 80 6.67 2.04 -4.56
N ASP A 81 7.50 2.66 -5.39
CA ASP A 81 8.59 2.02 -6.12
C ASP A 81 9.89 2.41 -5.43
N VAL A 82 10.78 1.45 -5.15
CA VAL A 82 12.08 1.73 -4.52
C VAL A 82 13.21 1.15 -5.36
N LEU A 83 14.15 2.01 -5.75
CA LEU A 83 15.34 1.66 -6.50
C LEU A 83 16.53 1.50 -5.55
N GLU A 84 17.06 0.29 -5.48
CA GLU A 84 18.28 -0.01 -4.71
C GLU A 84 19.54 0.49 -5.43
N ASN A 85 20.64 0.60 -4.69
CA ASN A 85 21.92 1.05 -5.22
C ASN A 85 22.51 0.07 -6.26
N ASP A 86 22.14 -1.21 -6.21
CA ASP A 86 22.53 -2.22 -7.19
C ASP A 86 21.66 -2.19 -8.47
N GLY A 87 20.70 -1.26 -8.55
CA GLY A 87 19.82 -1.07 -9.69
C GLY A 87 18.56 -1.94 -9.68
N ARG A 88 18.35 -2.77 -8.66
CA ARG A 88 17.13 -3.59 -8.55
C ARG A 88 15.99 -2.80 -7.91
N PHE A 89 14.77 -3.20 -8.24
CA PHE A 89 13.56 -2.63 -7.65
C PHE A 89 12.96 -3.56 -6.59
N TYR A 90 12.43 -2.96 -5.54
CA TYR A 90 11.39 -3.57 -4.71
C TYR A 90 10.26 -2.56 -4.55
N TYR A 91 9.08 -3.05 -4.20
CA TYR A 91 7.88 -2.23 -4.13
C TYR A 91 7.26 -2.33 -2.75
N ILE A 92 6.73 -1.21 -2.26
CA ILE A 92 6.06 -1.16 -0.96
C ILE A 92 4.57 -0.90 -1.18
N GLU A 93 3.73 -1.73 -0.55
CA GLU A 93 2.31 -1.45 -0.37
C GLU A 93 2.02 -1.24 1.12
N TYR A 94 1.36 -0.13 1.44
CA TYR A 94 0.83 0.15 2.76
C TYR A 94 -0.62 -0.29 2.89
N LYS A 95 -0.95 -0.93 4.03
CA LYS A 95 -2.33 -1.20 4.41
C LYS A 95 -2.61 -0.81 5.85
N GLY A 96 -3.45 0.22 5.99
CA GLY A 96 -4.10 0.59 7.25
C GLY A 96 -5.11 -0.46 7.71
N LEU A 97 -5.81 -1.08 6.77
CA LEU A 97 -6.75 -2.17 6.95
C LEU A 97 -6.49 -3.21 5.88
N VAL A 98 -6.43 -4.49 6.26
CA VAL A 98 -6.36 -5.57 5.28
C VAL A 98 -7.77 -5.97 4.86
N GLU A 99 -8.08 -5.69 3.60
CA GLU A 99 -9.34 -5.99 2.95
C GLU A 99 -9.27 -7.35 2.21
N PRO A 100 -10.41 -8.01 1.92
CA PRO A 100 -10.40 -9.31 1.25
C PRO A 100 -9.67 -9.32 -0.09
N ASP A 101 -9.78 -8.23 -0.86
CA ASP A 101 -9.15 -8.07 -2.18
C ASP A 101 -7.62 -7.93 -2.10
N THR A 102 -7.08 -7.48 -0.97
CA THR A 102 -5.64 -7.30 -0.73
C THR A 102 -4.90 -8.62 -0.94
N LYS A 103 -5.44 -9.72 -0.41
CA LYS A 103 -4.84 -11.05 -0.60
C LYS A 103 -4.88 -11.49 -2.06
N ARG A 104 -5.99 -11.21 -2.75
CA ARG A 104 -6.14 -11.58 -4.16
C ARG A 104 -5.14 -10.83 -5.03
N LYS A 105 -4.94 -9.53 -4.79
CA LYS A 105 -3.90 -8.70 -5.42
C LYS A 105 -2.51 -9.31 -5.25
N ILE A 106 -2.14 -9.70 -4.02
CA ILE A 106 -0.86 -10.36 -3.73
C ILE A 106 -0.72 -11.68 -4.50
N PHE A 107 -1.75 -12.53 -4.49
CA PHE A 107 -1.71 -13.80 -5.21
C PHE A 107 -1.61 -13.62 -6.71
N LEU A 108 -2.32 -12.65 -7.29
CA LEU A 108 -2.24 -12.34 -8.71
C LEU A 108 -0.86 -11.80 -9.08
N LEU A 109 -0.28 -10.94 -8.24
CA LEU A 109 1.09 -10.45 -8.45
C LEU A 109 2.08 -11.60 -8.43
N ASN A 110 2.02 -12.47 -7.43
CA ASN A 110 2.90 -13.64 -7.33
C ASN A 110 2.69 -14.65 -8.49
N GLN A 111 1.46 -14.78 -9.00
CA GLN A 111 1.17 -15.68 -10.11
C GLN A 111 1.69 -15.13 -11.46
N TYR A 112 1.44 -13.85 -11.73
CA TYR A 112 1.72 -13.26 -13.05
C TYR A 112 3.07 -12.54 -13.13
N ARG A 113 3.66 -12.19 -12.00
CA ARG A 113 4.91 -11.42 -11.85
C ARG A 113 5.71 -11.90 -10.62
N PRO A 114 6.07 -13.19 -10.52
CA PRO A 114 6.79 -13.74 -9.36
C PRO A 114 8.17 -13.11 -9.11
N GLU A 115 8.75 -12.46 -10.13
CA GLU A 115 9.99 -11.70 -10.04
C GLU A 115 9.86 -10.42 -9.22
N ILE A 116 8.63 -9.94 -8.99
CA ILE A 116 8.38 -8.69 -8.27
C ILE A 116 8.56 -8.90 -6.78
N ARG A 117 9.47 -8.10 -6.24
CA ARG A 117 9.79 -8.02 -4.82
C ARG A 117 8.84 -7.09 -4.09
N LEU A 118 7.83 -7.66 -3.46
CA LEU A 118 6.80 -6.92 -2.72
C LEU A 118 7.09 -6.90 -1.21
N VAL A 119 7.12 -5.71 -0.62
CA VAL A 119 7.17 -5.47 0.81
C VAL A 119 5.82 -4.93 1.28
N MET A 120 5.11 -5.71 2.09
CA MET A 120 3.84 -5.27 2.69
C MET A 120 4.09 -4.58 4.03
N VAL A 121 3.64 -3.34 4.16
CA VAL A 121 3.73 -2.56 5.40
C VAL A 121 2.34 -2.43 6.01
N ILE A 122 2.16 -2.99 7.19
CA ILE A 122 0.86 -3.08 7.86
C ILE A 122 0.81 -2.14 9.06
N SER A 123 -0.31 -1.45 9.27
CA SER A 123 -0.49 -0.54 10.40
C SER A 123 -0.36 -1.22 11.78
N ASP A 124 -0.94 -2.42 11.93
CA ASP A 124 -1.05 -3.10 13.22
C ASP A 124 -1.02 -4.65 13.12
N LYS A 125 -0.84 -5.29 14.28
CA LYS A 125 -0.76 -6.77 14.39
C LYS A 125 -2.07 -7.47 14.06
N LYS A 126 -3.23 -6.84 14.26
CA LYS A 126 -4.55 -7.44 13.97
C LYS A 126 -4.73 -7.55 12.46
N ASN A 127 -4.35 -6.52 11.72
CA ASN A 127 -4.33 -6.51 10.27
C ASN A 127 -3.30 -7.48 9.70
N LEU A 128 -2.13 -7.62 10.33
CA LEU A 128 -1.16 -8.65 9.94
C LEU A 128 -1.74 -10.06 10.05
N LYS A 129 -2.45 -10.36 11.15
CA LYS A 129 -3.17 -11.64 11.29
C LYS A 129 -4.23 -11.83 10.21
N ARG A 130 -4.93 -10.75 9.83
CA ARG A 130 -5.94 -10.79 8.75
C ARG A 130 -5.33 -11.09 7.40
N LEU A 131 -4.11 -10.63 7.10
CA LEU A 131 -3.40 -10.96 5.86
C LEU A 131 -3.20 -12.47 5.74
N GLY A 132 -2.74 -13.10 6.82
CA GLY A 132 -2.58 -14.54 6.91
C GLY A 132 -1.32 -15.06 6.21
N SER A 133 -0.86 -16.23 6.65
CA SER A 133 0.46 -16.78 6.28
C SER A 133 0.65 -17.02 4.78
N ARG A 134 -0.39 -17.47 4.07
CA ARG A 134 -0.31 -17.73 2.62
C ARG A 134 0.01 -16.47 1.82
N ALA A 135 -0.65 -15.36 2.14
CA ALA A 135 -0.38 -14.08 1.47
C ALA A 135 0.98 -13.51 1.91
N THR A 136 1.31 -13.62 3.20
CA THR A 136 2.64 -13.24 3.71
C THR A 136 3.77 -13.98 2.99
N ALA A 137 3.62 -15.27 2.69
CA ALA A 137 4.63 -16.07 2.01
C ALA A 137 4.87 -15.68 0.54
N CYS A 138 3.94 -14.92 -0.06
CA CYS A 138 4.08 -14.37 -1.42
C CYS A 138 4.77 -13.00 -1.44
N CYS A 139 5.07 -12.43 -0.27
CA CYS A 139 5.75 -11.15 -0.14
C CYS A 139 7.22 -11.42 0.21
N GLU A 140 8.15 -10.61 -0.31
CA GLU A 140 9.55 -10.66 0.11
C GLU A 140 9.67 -10.38 1.61
N ARG A 141 8.89 -9.41 2.09
CA ARG A 141 8.84 -9.05 3.51
C ARG A 141 7.47 -8.53 3.88
N VAL A 142 7.05 -8.82 5.12
CA VAL A 142 5.91 -8.16 5.75
C VAL A 142 6.35 -7.60 7.09
N CYS A 143 6.09 -6.32 7.33
CA CYS A 143 6.45 -5.68 8.60
C CYS A 143 5.38 -4.68 9.04
N LEU A 144 5.42 -4.31 10.32
CA LEU A 144 4.58 -3.25 10.83
C LEU A 144 5.16 -1.88 10.48
N LEU A 145 4.30 -0.88 10.28
CA LEU A 145 4.72 0.50 10.00
C LEU A 145 5.71 1.01 11.05
N ARG A 146 5.44 0.75 12.34
CA ARG A 146 6.33 1.14 13.45
C ARG A 146 7.70 0.45 13.44
N GLU A 147 7.80 -0.72 12.82
CA GLU A 147 9.06 -1.48 12.71
C GLU A 147 9.89 -0.94 11.55
N LEU A 148 9.23 -0.53 10.47
CA LEU A 148 9.88 0.10 9.32
C LEU A 148 10.50 1.45 9.69
N ILE A 149 9.73 2.32 10.35
CA ILE A 149 10.14 3.69 10.69
C ILE A 149 10.90 3.79 12.03
N LYS A 150 11.35 2.65 12.58
CA LYS A 150 12.05 2.64 13.86
C LYS A 150 13.39 3.36 13.70
N GLY A 151 13.59 4.45 14.46
CA GLY A 151 14.80 5.28 14.39
C GLY A 151 14.76 6.40 13.35
N THR A 152 13.59 6.66 12.75
CA THR A 152 13.34 7.78 11.81
C THR A 152 12.78 9.02 12.51
N VAL A 153 12.44 8.92 13.80
CA VAL A 153 11.91 9.98 14.67
C VAL A 153 12.64 9.91 16.01
#